data_AF-Q840G3-F1
#
_entry.id   AF-Q840G3-F1
#
_cell.length_a   1.000
_cell.length_b   1.000
_cell.length_c   1.000
_cell.angle_alpha   90.00
_cell.angle_beta   90.00
_cell.angle_gamma   90.00
#
_symmetry.space_group_name_H-M   'P 1'
#
loop_
_entity.id
_entity.type
_entity.pdbx_description
1 polymer ?
#
loop_
_entity_poly.entity_id
_entity_poly.type
_entity_poly.pdbx_seq_one_letter_code
_entity_poly.pdbx_strand_id
1 'polypeptide(L)' 'GIPPAPRGVPQIEVTFDIDANGIVHVTAKDKGTGKENTIKIQEGSGLSK' A
#
# COMPACT_ATOMS: atom_id res chain seq x y z
N GLY A 1 3.05 -26.72 3.56
CA GLY A 1 1.67 -26.27 3.30
C GLY A 1 1.55 -24.82 3.70
N ILE A 2 0.84 -24.00 2.92
CA ILE A 2 0.60 -22.59 3.28
C ILE A 2 -0.33 -22.58 4.50
N PRO A 3 0.03 -21.90 5.59
CA PRO A 3 -0.83 -21.83 6.77
C PRO A 3 -2.16 -21.12 6.41
N PRO A 4 -3.30 -21.57 6.95
CA PRO A 4 -4.57 -20.89 6.72
C PRO A 4 -4.50 -19.46 7.26
N ALA A 5 -4.66 -18.49 6.37
CA ALA A 5 -4.77 -17.09 6.77
C ALA A 5 -6.14 -16.84 7.44
N PRO A 6 -6.21 -16.10 8.55
CA PRO A 6 -7.48 -15.78 9.21
C PRO A 6 -8.43 -15.09 8.25
N ARG A 7 -9.58 -15.71 7.96
CA ARG A 7 -10.67 -15.07 7.20
C ARG A 7 -11.17 -13.87 8.02
N GLY A 8 -11.21 -12.69 7.40
CA GLY A 8 -11.73 -11.47 8.04
C GLY A 8 -10.67 -10.53 8.62
N VAL A 9 -9.39 -10.88 8.57
CA VAL A 9 -8.30 -9.91 8.77
C VAL A 9 -7.93 -9.35 7.39
N PRO A 10 -8.07 -8.03 7.14
CA PRO A 10 -7.68 -7.44 5.87
C PRO A 10 -6.20 -7.71 5.60
N GLN A 11 -5.91 -8.39 4.50
CA GLN A 11 -4.53 -8.61 4.08
C GLN A 11 -4.18 -7.50 3.10
N ILE A 12 -3.58 -6.43 3.61
CA ILE A 12 -3.12 -5.30 2.80
C ILE A 12 -1.69 -5.58 2.31
N GLU A 13 -1.51 -5.58 0.99
CA GLU A 13 -0.21 -5.60 0.32
C GLU A 13 0.20 -4.16 0.04
N VAL A 14 1.35 -3.75 0.56
CA VAL A 14 1.87 -2.38 0.40
C VAL A 14 3.13 -2.43 -0.44
N THR A 15 3.12 -1.69 -1.55
CA THR A 15 4.26 -1.52 -2.45
C THR A 15 4.76 -0.09 -2.35
N PHE A 16 6.07 0.06 -2.15
CA PHE A 16 6.77 1.33 -2.17
C PHE A 16 7.66 1.35 -3.39
N ASP A 17 7.41 2.28 -4.31
CA ASP A 17 8.24 2.52 -5.48
C ASP A 17 8.85 3.91 -5.39
N ILE A 18 10.16 4.02 -5.63
CA ILE A 18 10.89 5.28 -5.61
C ILE A 18 11.42 5.50 -7.01
N ASP A 19 10.95 6.54 -7.67
CA ASP A 19 11.41 6.87 -9.01
C ASP A 19 12.72 7.70 -9.00
N ALA A 20 13.33 7.87 -10.17
CA ALA A 20 14.59 8.59 -10.32
C ALA A 20 14.51 10.09 -9.96
N ASN A 21 13.30 10.65 -9.79
CA ASN A 21 13.09 12.03 -9.34
C ASN A 21 12.94 12.11 -7.81
N GLY A 22 13.04 10.99 -7.09
CA GLY A 22 12.85 10.92 -5.64
C GLY A 22 11.39 10.94 -5.21
N ILE A 23 10.44 10.75 -6.12
CA ILE A 23 9.01 10.67 -5.76
C ILE A 23 8.71 9.26 -5.27
N VAL A 24 8.02 9.18 -4.13
CA VAL A 24 7.60 7.91 -3.55
C VAL A 24 6.16 7.62 -3.95
N HIS A 25 5.96 6.53 -4.68
CA HIS A 25 4.65 5.98 -5.01
C HIS A 25 4.32 4.88 -4.02
N VAL A 26 3.23 5.05 -3.27
CA VAL A 26 2.73 4.07 -2.31
C VAL A 26 1.45 3.47 -2.86
N THR A 27 1.43 2.16 -3.07
CA THR A 27 0.23 1.43 -3.49
C THR A 27 -0.15 0.45 -2.40
N ALA A 28 -1.40 0.53 -1.92
CA ALA A 28 -1.96 -0.39 -0.96
C ALA A 28 -3.11 -1.18 -1.61
N LYS A 29 -3.00 -2.50 -1.63
CA LYS A 29 -4.00 -3.42 -2.19
C LYS A 29 -4.55 -4.33 -1.11
N ASP A 30 -5.86 -4.30 -0.91
CA ASP A 30 -6.54 -5.28 -0.08
C ASP A 30 -6.74 -6.58 -0.88
N LYS A 31 -6.08 -7.67 -0.46
CA LYS A 31 -6.16 -8.98 -1.12
C LYS A 31 -7.49 -9.69 -0.88
N GLY A 32 -8.27 -9.28 0.10
CA GLY A 32 -9.60 -9.84 0.38
C GLY A 32 -10.69 -9.25 -0.50
N THR A 33 -10.60 -7.95 -0.83
CA THR A 33 -11.63 -7.24 -1.62
C THR A 33 -11.18 -6.86 -3.03
N GLY A 34 -9.88 -6.93 -3.32
CA GLY A 34 -9.29 -6.48 -4.59
C GLY A 34 -9.24 -4.96 -4.74
N LYS A 35 -9.64 -4.19 -3.72
CA LYS A 35 -9.60 -2.73 -3.75
C LYS A 35 -8.17 -2.23 -3.63
N GLU A 36 -7.82 -1.25 -4.47
CA GLU A 36 -6.49 -0.63 -4.54
C GLU A 36 -6.62 0.85 -4.22
N ASN A 37 -5.73 1.36 -3.37
CA ASN A 37 -5.56 2.78 -3.08
C ASN A 37 -4.11 3.18 -3.38
N THR A 38 -3.92 4.20 -4.21
CA THR A 38 -2.60 4.71 -4.58
C THR A 38 -2.42 6.12 -4.02
N ILE A 39 -1.34 6.33 -3.28
CA ILE A 39 -0.94 7.61 -2.70
C ILE A 39 0.40 7.99 -3.34
N LYS A 40 0.48 9.19 -3.92
CA LYS A 40 1.75 9.76 -4.41
C LYS A 40 2.27 10.72 -3.37
N ILE A 41 3.42 10.42 -2.80
CA ILE A 41 4.08 11.30 -1.84
C ILE A 41 5.16 12.06 -2.60
N GLN A 42 4.82 13.29 -2.96
CA GLN A 42 5.79 14.28 -3.45
C GLN A 42 6.34 15.01 -2.21
N GLU A 43 7.65 15.22 -2.17
CA GLU A 43 8.39 15.84 -1.07
C GLU A 43 7.58 16.91 -0.31
N GLY A 44 7.19 16.60 0.94
CA GLY A 44 7.09 17.62 1.98
C GLY A 44 5.71 18.19 2.36
N SER A 45 4.56 17.59 2.04
CA SER A 45 3.28 18.09 2.59
C SER A 45 2.42 17.00 3.22
N GLY A 46 2.62 16.81 4.52
CA GLY A 46 1.54 16.47 5.42
C GLY A 46 1.24 14.99 5.52
N LEU A 47 1.93 14.33 6.45
CA LEU A 47 1.36 13.20 7.19
C LEU A 47 0.06 13.73 7.84
N SER A 48 -1.06 13.58 7.15
CA SER A 48 -2.39 13.96 7.64
C SER A 48 -2.66 13.20 8.94
N LYS A 49 -2.74 13.96 10.03
CA LYS A 49 -3.08 13.49 11.37
C LYS A 49 -4.45 12.82 11.40
#